data_AF-J9GSA9-F1
#
_entry.id   AF-J9GSA9-F1
#
_cell.length_a   1.000
_cell.length_b   1.000
_cell.length_c   1.000
_cell.angle_alpha   90.00
_cell.angle_beta   90.00
_cell.angle_gamma   90.00
#
_symmetry.space_group_name_H-M   'P 1'
#
loop_
_entity.id
_entity.type
_entity.pdbx_description
1 polymer ?
#
loop_
_entity_poly.entity_id
_entity_poly.type
_entity_poly.pdbx_seq_one_letter_code
_entity_poly.pdbx_strand_id
1 'polypeptide(L)'
;MSDEYSIPDDFPLLQSVVEKQIDTLSRVYVYDILIKAQFDGNKYPKDKKLYHAPTNNAYTEGQQLTIPNEYAFQTYADMQKRMADPTFPSAGRELYAKICLDLECRRQLFRKDAYNNKKEELTKQEATNHTLRKKLQADKDFQKYVCWHYCTYENDLNAKANRNASKLIDKPLMAGYMALSENVSSVIVLPLERVYSRIWFHFQWNGLQEADRIGIDSIVVNGLQQRTQVFNIHRELVNNNPSEPLCVQSLIINKDKSHCSLPFLGDLTQKAYPYHLESNGTGSDPELYFEANNCTKYNTVCRYEDIVAPANSKPFERKPHIYYIYSFQWGGNEMKDDPEIKVYYHFRKKQSGNDPNATDSRETLIYKKATARLYDATHQPGKRHHGLLRNYTYRLNCLVSTLTNVLELQVVSVPWYQVEINDIPPFE
;
A
#
# COMPACT_ATOMS: atom_id res chain seq x y z
N MET A 1 12.79 17.09 -6.46
CA MET A 1 12.24 17.82 -5.32
C MET A 1 13.40 18.55 -4.69
N SER A 2 13.52 19.85 -4.91
CA SER A 2 14.66 20.67 -4.47
C SER A 2 14.17 21.89 -3.69
N ASP A 3 13.22 21.68 -2.79
CA ASP A 3 12.64 22.75 -1.99
C ASP A 3 12.82 22.36 -0.52
N GLU A 4 13.44 23.26 0.25
CA GLU A 4 13.53 23.16 1.70
C GLU A 4 12.12 23.00 2.27
N TYR A 5 11.87 21.88 2.96
CA TYR A 5 10.56 21.61 3.54
C TYR A 5 10.48 22.33 4.88
N SER A 6 9.59 23.33 4.95
CA SER A 6 9.31 24.03 6.20
C SER A 6 8.54 23.08 7.13
N ILE A 7 9.15 22.71 8.25
CA ILE A 7 8.54 21.81 9.24
C ILE A 7 7.89 22.67 10.34
N PRO A 8 6.56 22.67 10.48
CA PRO A 8 5.87 23.42 11.53
C PRO A 8 6.26 22.97 12.95
N ASP A 9 6.10 23.88 13.90
CA ASP A 9 6.43 23.64 15.31
C ASP A 9 5.56 22.58 15.99
N ASP A 10 4.32 22.47 15.53
CA ASP A 10 3.32 21.51 15.98
C ASP A 10 3.41 20.17 15.22
N PHE A 11 4.42 19.99 14.38
CA PHE A 11 4.56 18.79 13.57
C PHE A 11 4.78 17.53 14.43
N PRO A 12 3.90 16.50 14.36
CA PRO A 12 3.93 15.37 15.31
C PRO A 12 5.26 14.60 15.35
N LEU A 13 5.86 14.34 14.20
CA LEU A 13 7.16 13.65 14.13
C LEU A 13 8.28 14.49 14.76
N LEU A 14 8.28 15.81 14.55
CA LEU A 14 9.23 16.73 15.18
C LEU A 14 9.09 16.70 16.70
N GLN A 15 7.85 16.76 17.21
CA GLN A 15 7.58 16.65 18.64
C GLN A 15 8.09 15.33 19.22
N SER A 16 7.79 14.21 18.57
CA SER A 16 8.25 12.88 19.01
C SER A 16 9.77 12.77 19.05
N VAL A 17 10.47 13.29 18.03
CA VAL A 17 11.94 13.27 17.98
C VAL A 17 12.53 14.18 19.06
N VAL A 18 11.96 15.36 19.29
CA VAL A 18 12.37 16.26 20.37
C VAL A 18 12.19 15.61 21.74
N GLU A 19 11.05 14.98 22.01
CA GLU A 19 10.78 14.27 23.27
C GLU A 19 11.79 13.14 23.52
N LYS A 20 12.11 12.37 22.47
CA LYS A 20 13.12 11.30 22.53
C LYS A 20 14.53 11.85 22.77
N GLN A 21 14.86 13.00 22.18
CA GLN A 21 16.12 13.69 22.40
C GLN A 21 16.25 14.18 23.86
N ILE A 22 15.18 14.76 24.41
CA ILE A 22 15.11 15.17 25.83
C ILE A 22 15.27 13.96 26.75
N ASP A 23 14.58 12.86 26.47
CA ASP A 23 14.73 11.60 27.21
C ASP A 23 16.19 11.13 27.21
N THR A 24 16.80 11.10 26.02
CA THR A 24 18.20 10.68 25.84
C THR A 24 19.16 11.57 26.63
N LEU A 25 19.05 12.90 26.50
CA LEU A 25 19.89 13.86 27.23
C LEU A 25 19.73 13.73 28.75
N SER A 26 18.50 13.46 29.22
CA SER A 26 18.23 13.23 30.64
C SER A 26 18.89 11.95 31.16
N ARG A 27 18.90 10.88 30.36
CA ARG A 27 19.63 9.63 30.68
C ARG A 27 21.13 9.87 30.72
N VAL A 28 21.70 10.52 29.71
CA VAL A 28 23.14 10.84 29.64
C VAL A 28 23.59 11.59 30.89
N TYR A 29 22.84 12.62 31.31
CA TYR A 29 23.13 13.38 32.53
C TYR A 29 23.22 12.48 33.78
N VAL A 30 22.24 11.59 33.98
CA VAL A 30 22.23 10.70 35.15
C VAL A 30 23.29 9.60 35.04
N TYR A 31 23.52 9.06 33.85
CA TYR A 31 24.56 8.08 33.63
C TYR A 31 25.95 8.65 33.93
N ASP A 32 26.25 9.89 33.56
CA ASP A 32 27.53 10.52 33.90
C ASP A 32 27.70 10.69 35.42
N ILE A 33 26.62 10.99 36.15
CA ILE A 33 26.65 11.02 37.63
C ILE A 33 26.93 9.64 38.19
N LEU A 34 26.27 8.60 37.65
CA LEU A 34 26.43 7.23 38.09
C LEU A 34 27.83 6.69 37.77
N ILE A 35 28.37 6.97 36.58
CA ILE A 35 29.73 6.62 36.17
C ILE A 35 30.72 7.25 37.15
N LYS A 36 30.64 8.57 37.39
CA LYS A 36 31.52 9.25 38.36
C LYS A 36 31.44 8.66 39.77
N ALA A 37 30.27 8.17 40.19
CA ALA A 37 30.08 7.59 41.51
C ALA A 37 30.54 6.12 41.63
N GLN A 38 30.42 5.35 40.54
CA GLN A 38 30.63 3.89 40.54
C GLN A 38 31.95 3.45 39.93
N PHE A 39 32.62 4.32 39.17
CA PHE A 39 33.91 4.03 38.57
C PHE A 39 35.03 4.33 39.57
N ASP A 40 35.90 3.34 39.83
CA ASP A 40 37.03 3.47 40.75
C ASP A 40 38.31 2.96 40.08
N GLY A 41 39.06 3.87 39.47
CA GLY A 41 40.27 3.54 38.71
C GLY A 41 39.95 2.70 37.48
N ASN A 42 40.23 1.40 37.54
CA ASN A 42 39.93 0.44 36.46
C ASN A 42 38.84 -0.56 36.87
N LYS A 43 38.00 -0.22 37.85
CA LYS A 43 36.98 -1.13 38.40
C LYS A 43 35.59 -0.52 38.35
N TYR A 44 34.60 -1.35 38.06
CA TYR A 44 33.18 -0.97 38.00
C TYR A 44 32.27 -2.16 38.35
N PRO A 45 31.20 -2.00 39.13
CA PRO A 45 30.89 -0.84 39.96
C PRO A 45 31.65 -0.89 41.29
N LYS A 46 31.79 0.27 41.94
CA LYS A 46 32.52 0.45 43.21
C LYS A 46 31.93 -0.36 44.35
N ASP A 47 30.60 -0.52 44.37
CA ASP A 47 29.87 -1.28 45.39
C ASP A 47 29.85 -2.80 45.16
N LYS A 48 30.50 -3.29 44.09
CA LYS A 48 30.59 -4.71 43.71
C LYS A 48 29.23 -5.38 43.45
N LYS A 49 28.20 -4.61 43.08
CA LYS A 49 26.87 -5.12 42.72
C LYS A 49 26.53 -4.74 41.29
N LEU A 50 26.56 -5.70 40.38
CA LEU A 50 26.14 -5.48 39.00
C LEU A 50 24.64 -5.79 38.85
N TYR A 51 23.87 -4.83 38.37
CA TYR A 51 22.42 -4.92 38.25
C TYR A 51 22.01 -5.32 36.82
N HIS A 52 21.11 -6.29 36.70
CA HIS A 52 20.62 -6.78 35.40
C HIS A 52 19.12 -6.59 35.18
N ALA A 53 18.36 -6.24 36.23
CA ALA A 53 16.94 -5.93 36.13
C ALA A 53 16.51 -4.94 37.24
N PRO A 54 15.67 -3.94 36.93
CA PRO A 54 15.11 -3.02 37.91
C PRO A 54 13.81 -3.60 38.51
N THR A 55 13.91 -4.36 39.60
CA THR A 55 12.75 -4.82 40.39
C THR A 55 12.96 -4.54 41.88
N ASN A 56 11.89 -4.63 42.68
CA ASN A 56 11.97 -4.50 44.15
C ASN A 56 12.92 -5.54 44.80
N ASN A 57 13.21 -6.63 44.10
CA ASN A 57 14.25 -7.61 44.42
C ASN A 57 15.30 -7.61 43.31
N ALA A 58 16.01 -6.48 43.17
CA ALA A 58 17.00 -6.28 42.12
C ALA A 58 17.92 -7.51 41.99
N TYR A 59 17.89 -8.15 40.81
CA TYR A 59 18.82 -9.23 40.50
C TYR A 59 20.21 -8.61 40.40
N THR A 60 21.00 -8.85 41.45
CA THR A 60 22.37 -8.39 41.56
C THR A 60 23.30 -9.58 41.46
N GLU A 61 24.30 -9.48 40.60
CA GLU A 61 25.46 -10.35 40.67
C GLU A 61 26.51 -9.65 41.54
N GLY A 62 27.04 -10.35 42.53
CA GLY A 62 28.14 -9.88 43.38
C GLY A 62 29.44 -9.84 42.59
N GLN A 63 29.52 -8.97 41.59
CA GLN A 63 30.60 -8.90 40.63
C GLN A 63 31.13 -7.46 40.53
N GLN A 64 32.46 -7.36 40.44
CA GLN A 64 33.16 -6.14 40.07
C GLN A 64 33.95 -6.41 38.79
N LEU A 65 33.59 -5.70 37.73
CA LEU A 65 34.27 -5.72 36.46
C LEU A 65 35.62 -5.01 36.58
N THR A 66 36.65 -5.60 35.97
CA THR A 66 37.92 -4.93 35.73
C THR A 66 37.92 -4.43 34.29
N ILE A 67 38.16 -3.15 34.11
CA ILE A 67 38.12 -2.45 32.83
C ILE A 67 39.56 -2.25 32.36
N PRO A 68 40.00 -2.94 31.29
CA PRO A 68 41.31 -2.71 30.71
C PRO A 68 41.55 -1.23 30.39
N ASN A 69 42.80 -0.77 30.52
CA ASN A 69 43.14 0.64 30.32
C ASN A 69 42.77 1.13 28.91
N GLU A 70 42.89 0.28 27.90
CA GLU A 70 42.48 0.51 26.53
C GLU A 70 40.97 0.77 26.37
N TYR A 71 40.15 0.29 27.32
CA TYR A 71 38.70 0.47 27.37
C TYR A 71 38.25 1.51 28.41
N ALA A 72 39.18 2.27 28.98
CA ALA A 72 38.83 3.31 29.95
C ALA A 72 37.97 4.41 29.29
N PHE A 73 36.97 4.88 30.03
CA PHE A 73 36.05 5.95 29.65
C PHE A 73 35.77 6.84 30.87
N GLN A 74 35.40 8.10 30.65
CA GLN A 74 35.09 9.05 31.73
C GLN A 74 33.62 9.46 31.74
N THR A 75 32.98 9.45 30.57
CA THR A 75 31.57 9.79 30.39
C THR A 75 30.84 8.72 29.60
N TYR A 76 29.51 8.75 29.68
CA TYR A 76 28.65 7.91 28.86
C TYR A 76 28.82 8.23 27.37
N ALA A 77 29.06 9.50 27.02
CA ALA A 77 29.32 9.92 25.64
C ALA A 77 30.61 9.30 25.08
N ASP A 78 31.69 9.22 25.87
CA ASP A 78 32.93 8.54 25.48
C ASP A 78 32.69 7.07 25.18
N MET A 79 31.90 6.42 26.04
CA MET A 79 31.51 5.02 25.89
C MET A 79 30.72 4.81 24.60
N GLN A 80 29.70 5.63 24.34
CA GLN A 80 28.90 5.57 23.10
C GLN A 80 29.76 5.78 21.86
N LYS A 81 30.68 6.76 21.89
CA LYS A 81 31.58 7.04 20.77
C LYS A 81 32.47 5.84 20.43
N ARG A 82 33.00 5.15 21.45
CA ARG A 82 33.79 3.92 21.27
C ARG A 82 32.93 2.75 20.80
N MET A 83 31.69 2.60 21.28
CA MET A 83 30.79 1.55 20.79
C MET A 83 30.45 1.73 19.29
N ALA A 84 30.35 2.97 18.84
CA ALA A 84 30.09 3.32 17.45
C ALA A 84 31.31 3.17 16.53
N ASP A 85 32.52 3.01 17.07
CA ASP A 85 33.72 2.75 16.27
C ASP A 85 33.71 1.28 15.79
N PRO A 86 33.71 1.02 14.46
CA PRO A 86 33.70 -0.35 13.92
C PRO A 86 34.93 -1.16 14.32
N THR A 87 36.06 -0.51 14.58
CA THR A 87 37.33 -1.15 14.95
C THR A 87 37.42 -1.51 16.43
N PHE A 88 36.48 -1.05 17.26
CA PHE A 88 36.49 -1.34 18.69
C PHE A 88 36.33 -2.86 18.94
N PRO A 89 37.11 -3.49 19.84
CA PRO A 89 37.02 -4.94 20.04
C PRO A 89 35.65 -5.41 20.54
N SER A 90 35.22 -6.61 20.10
CA SER A 90 33.95 -7.23 20.54
C SER A 90 33.87 -7.38 22.07
N ALA A 91 34.96 -7.81 22.71
CA ALA A 91 35.06 -7.91 24.16
C ALA A 91 34.82 -6.56 24.88
N GLY A 92 35.30 -5.45 24.29
CA GLY A 92 35.03 -4.11 24.78
C GLY A 92 33.55 -3.73 24.65
N ARG A 93 32.91 -4.09 23.53
CA ARG A 93 31.46 -3.86 23.32
C ARG A 93 30.60 -4.64 24.30
N GLU A 94 30.93 -5.90 24.57
CA GLU A 94 30.23 -6.73 25.56
C GLU A 94 30.37 -6.16 26.97
N LEU A 95 31.58 -5.69 27.33
CA LEU A 95 31.83 -5.03 28.60
C LEU A 95 30.98 -3.76 28.76
N TYR A 96 30.96 -2.89 27.73
CA TYR A 96 30.16 -1.68 27.74
C TYR A 96 28.65 -1.97 27.75
N ALA A 97 28.18 -3.01 27.06
CA ALA A 97 26.78 -3.42 27.10
C ALA A 97 26.34 -3.82 28.53
N LYS A 98 27.19 -4.54 29.28
CA LYS A 98 26.93 -4.85 30.70
C LYS A 98 26.85 -3.59 31.56
N ILE A 99 27.74 -2.63 31.33
CA ILE A 99 27.75 -1.36 32.04
C ILE A 99 26.50 -0.53 31.70
N CYS A 100 26.10 -0.44 30.43
CA CYS A 100 24.86 0.23 30.01
C CYS A 100 23.62 -0.34 30.70
N LEU A 101 23.52 -1.67 30.78
CA LEU A 101 22.41 -2.34 31.44
C LEU A 101 22.37 -2.01 32.94
N ASP A 102 23.53 -2.06 33.60
CA ASP A 102 23.66 -1.70 35.02
C ASP A 102 23.33 -0.22 35.26
N LEU A 103 23.79 0.69 34.42
CA LEU A 103 23.47 2.12 34.48
C LEU A 103 21.96 2.37 34.35
N GLU A 104 21.27 1.67 33.44
CA GLU A 104 19.82 1.77 33.30
C GLU A 104 19.08 1.27 34.55
N CYS A 105 19.52 0.15 35.12
CA CYS A 105 18.97 -0.35 36.37
C CYS A 105 19.19 0.64 37.53
N ARG A 106 20.42 1.15 37.68
CA ARG A 106 20.77 2.12 38.72
C ARG A 106 20.06 3.45 38.57
N ARG A 107 19.81 3.89 37.33
CA ARG A 107 18.98 5.07 37.05
C ARG A 107 17.58 4.89 37.64
N GLN A 108 16.95 3.74 37.40
CA GLN A 108 15.61 3.45 37.91
C GLN A 108 15.56 3.25 39.43
N LEU A 109 16.56 2.57 40.01
CA LEU A 109 16.59 2.22 41.43
C LEU A 109 17.03 3.38 42.33
N PHE A 110 18.00 4.20 41.90
CA PHE A 110 18.70 5.14 42.79
C PHE A 110 18.69 6.59 42.34
N ARG A 111 18.31 6.86 41.08
CA ARG A 111 18.38 8.20 40.46
C ARG A 111 17.13 8.55 39.64
N LYS A 112 15.99 7.94 39.97
CA LYS A 112 14.72 8.18 39.29
C LYS A 112 14.33 9.66 39.38
N ASP A 113 14.44 10.25 40.56
CA ASP A 113 14.09 11.65 40.80
C ASP A 113 15.05 12.61 40.06
N ALA A 114 16.35 12.33 40.08
CA ALA A 114 17.33 13.13 39.33
C ALA A 114 17.06 13.10 37.82
N TYR A 115 16.70 11.93 37.27
CA TYR A 115 16.30 11.80 35.87
C TYR A 115 15.01 12.58 35.58
N ASN A 116 13.97 12.44 36.42
CA ASN A 116 12.70 13.13 36.24
C ASN A 116 12.86 14.65 36.31
N ASN A 117 13.61 15.14 37.31
CA ASN A 117 13.89 16.56 37.47
C ASN A 117 14.64 17.12 36.25
N LYS A 118 15.65 16.39 35.74
CA LYS A 118 16.38 16.82 34.55
C LYS A 118 15.52 16.81 33.30
N LYS A 119 14.66 15.81 33.16
CA LYS A 119 13.69 15.72 32.06
C LYS A 119 12.73 16.90 32.08
N GLU A 120 12.16 17.22 33.25
CA GLU A 120 11.27 18.37 33.41
C GLU A 120 11.97 19.71 33.13
N GLU A 121 13.21 19.88 33.61
CA GLU A 121 14.04 21.04 33.32
C GLU A 121 14.25 21.23 31.80
N LEU A 122 14.67 20.17 31.10
CA LEU A 122 14.90 20.19 29.66
C LEU A 122 13.60 20.42 28.87
N THR A 123 12.49 19.82 29.29
CA THR A 123 11.17 20.07 28.68
C THR A 123 10.75 21.53 28.83
N LYS A 124 10.92 22.14 30.01
CA LYS A 124 10.61 23.56 30.24
C LYS A 124 11.53 24.48 29.42
N GLN A 125 12.81 24.16 29.34
CA GLN A 125 13.77 24.89 28.52
C GLN A 125 13.38 24.83 27.03
N GLU A 126 13.10 23.63 26.52
CA GLU A 126 12.71 23.43 25.13
C GLU A 126 11.39 24.10 24.80
N ALA A 127 10.42 24.12 25.72
CA ALA A 127 9.16 24.85 25.57
C ALA A 127 9.36 26.39 25.47
N THR A 128 10.49 26.91 25.96
CA THR A 128 10.78 28.35 25.97
C THR A 128 11.68 28.77 24.80
N ASN A 129 12.77 28.04 24.55
CA ASN A 129 13.82 28.47 23.61
C ASN A 129 13.79 27.72 22.27
N HIS A 130 13.11 26.56 22.21
CA HIS A 130 12.99 25.68 21.04
C HIS A 130 14.35 25.30 20.42
N THR A 131 15.39 25.11 21.24
CA THR A 131 16.75 24.88 20.74
C THR A 131 16.86 23.57 19.97
N LEU A 132 16.29 22.48 20.49
CA LEU A 132 16.32 21.18 19.83
C LEU A 132 15.47 21.19 18.56
N ARG A 133 14.27 21.76 18.66
CA ARG A 133 13.34 21.88 17.54
C ARG A 133 13.94 22.69 16.39
N LYS A 134 14.48 23.89 16.66
CA LYS A 134 15.12 24.73 15.63
C LYS A 134 16.31 24.05 14.99
N LYS A 135 17.09 23.29 15.78
CA LYS A 135 18.21 22.51 15.24
C LYS A 135 17.73 21.43 14.26
N LEU A 136 16.68 20.68 14.62
CA LEU A 136 16.09 19.66 13.75
C LEU A 136 15.43 20.28 12.50
N GLN A 137 14.72 21.39 12.66
CA GLN A 137 14.14 22.13 11.54
C GLN A 137 15.20 22.61 10.53
N ALA A 138 16.40 22.97 11.00
CA ALA A 138 17.51 23.37 10.15
C ALA A 138 18.33 22.19 9.61
N ASP A 139 18.12 20.96 10.10
CA ASP A 139 18.85 19.78 9.68
C ASP A 139 18.33 19.28 8.33
N LYS A 140 19.18 19.34 7.30
CA LYS A 140 18.82 18.95 5.93
C LYS A 140 18.44 17.48 5.80
N ASP A 141 19.04 16.60 6.60
CA ASP A 141 18.72 15.17 6.54
C ASP A 141 17.42 14.89 7.29
N PHE A 142 17.14 15.63 8.37
CA PHE A 142 15.82 15.60 9.00
C PHE A 142 14.72 16.13 8.07
N GLN A 143 14.95 17.26 7.37
CA GLN A 143 14.01 17.78 6.36
C GLN A 143 13.73 16.75 5.26
N LYS A 144 14.76 16.10 4.71
CA LYS A 144 14.58 15.02 3.72
C LYS A 144 13.80 13.84 4.30
N TYR A 145 14.10 13.45 5.54
CA TYR A 145 13.38 12.40 6.22
C TYR A 145 11.90 12.75 6.38
N VAL A 146 11.57 13.99 6.76
CA VAL A 146 10.19 14.47 6.85
C VAL A 146 9.49 14.44 5.49
N CYS A 147 10.14 14.93 4.43
CA CYS A 147 9.61 14.85 3.06
C CYS A 147 9.31 13.42 2.65
N TRP A 148 10.20 12.48 3.01
CA TRP A 148 10.05 11.06 2.70
C TRP A 148 8.91 10.42 3.52
N HIS A 149 8.89 10.69 4.83
CA HIS A 149 7.97 10.09 5.81
C HIS A 149 6.51 10.49 5.57
N TYR A 150 6.26 11.71 5.06
CA TYR A 150 4.91 12.19 4.74
C TYR A 150 4.71 12.46 3.25
N CYS A 151 5.45 11.76 2.39
CA CYS A 151 5.25 11.87 0.94
C CYS A 151 3.87 11.34 0.57
N THR A 152 2.88 12.22 0.45
CA THR A 152 1.54 11.90 -0.03
C THR A 152 1.43 12.14 -1.53
N TYR A 153 0.57 11.36 -2.18
CA TYR A 153 0.27 11.51 -3.59
C TYR A 153 -1.23 11.48 -3.82
N GLU A 154 -1.75 12.46 -4.56
CA GLU A 154 -3.18 12.78 -4.66
C GLU A 154 -3.62 12.99 -6.11
N ASN A 155 -3.22 12.09 -7.00
CA ASN A 155 -3.59 12.18 -8.41
C ASN A 155 -4.75 11.27 -8.74
N ASP A 156 -5.68 11.76 -9.55
CA ASP A 156 -6.71 10.93 -10.16
C ASP A 156 -6.08 9.99 -11.20
N LEU A 157 -5.78 8.78 -10.74
CA LEU A 157 -5.17 7.72 -11.55
C LEU A 157 -6.06 7.33 -12.74
N ASN A 158 -7.38 7.37 -12.57
CA ASN A 158 -8.33 6.98 -13.61
C ASN A 158 -8.46 8.07 -14.67
N ALA A 159 -8.49 9.34 -14.28
CA ALA A 159 -8.42 10.46 -15.22
C ALA A 159 -7.09 10.46 -15.99
N LYS A 160 -5.96 10.16 -15.32
CA LYS A 160 -4.64 10.03 -15.96
C LYS A 160 -4.63 8.89 -16.99
N ALA A 161 -5.12 7.71 -16.61
CA ALA A 161 -5.21 6.56 -17.50
C ALA A 161 -6.13 6.84 -18.70
N ASN A 162 -7.23 7.56 -18.48
CA ASN A 162 -8.20 7.87 -19.54
C ASN A 162 -7.65 8.77 -20.65
N ARG A 163 -6.59 9.52 -20.40
CA ARG A 163 -5.88 10.32 -21.41
C ARG A 163 -5.01 9.47 -22.35
N ASN A 164 -4.74 8.22 -22.00
CA ASN A 164 -3.96 7.29 -22.82
C ASN A 164 -4.90 6.32 -23.55
N ALA A 165 -4.69 6.15 -24.86
CA ALA A 165 -5.47 5.24 -25.70
C ALA A 165 -5.47 3.79 -25.18
N SER A 166 -4.34 3.32 -24.63
CA SER A 166 -4.20 1.99 -24.03
C SER A 166 -4.80 1.87 -22.62
N LYS A 167 -5.29 2.97 -22.03
CA LYS A 167 -5.76 3.06 -20.64
C LYS A 167 -4.71 2.64 -19.60
N LEU A 168 -3.42 2.68 -19.98
CA LEU A 168 -2.28 2.47 -19.09
C LEU A 168 -1.73 3.80 -18.57
N ILE A 169 -1.06 3.73 -17.42
CA ILE A 169 -0.30 4.86 -16.86
C ILE A 169 1.15 4.75 -17.35
N ASP A 170 1.54 5.56 -18.35
CA ASP A 170 2.89 5.49 -18.98
C ASP A 170 4.04 5.75 -18.02
N LYS A 171 3.83 6.70 -17.11
CA LYS A 171 4.79 7.09 -16.06
C LYS A 171 4.23 6.62 -14.72
N PRO A 172 4.37 5.33 -14.37
CA PRO A 172 3.88 4.80 -13.11
C PRO A 172 4.65 5.46 -11.96
N LEU A 173 3.94 5.88 -10.92
CA LEU A 173 4.60 6.23 -9.67
C LEU A 173 5.06 4.92 -9.01
N MET A 174 6.36 4.84 -8.76
CA MET A 174 6.99 3.69 -8.14
C MET A 174 7.78 4.11 -6.90
N ALA A 175 7.80 3.24 -5.90
CA ALA A 175 8.49 3.44 -4.64
C ALA A 175 9.34 2.22 -4.32
N GLY A 176 10.42 2.42 -3.57
CA GLY A 176 11.25 1.37 -3.01
C GLY A 176 12.13 1.95 -1.92
N TYR A 177 12.41 1.18 -0.88
CA TYR A 177 13.33 1.57 0.19
C TYR A 177 14.35 0.47 0.45
N MET A 178 15.55 0.86 0.84
CA MET A 178 16.60 -0.05 1.30
C MET A 178 17.34 0.63 2.45
N ALA A 179 17.38 -0.02 3.60
CA ALA A 179 18.25 0.40 4.69
C ALA A 179 19.70 0.03 4.35
N LEU A 180 20.59 1.00 4.34
CA LEU A 180 22.01 0.77 4.14
C LEU A 180 22.66 0.40 5.47
N SER A 181 23.45 -0.67 5.51
CA SER A 181 24.33 -1.00 6.63
C SER A 181 25.75 -0.48 6.36
N GLU A 182 26.57 -0.34 7.41
CA GLU A 182 27.89 0.31 7.33
C GLU A 182 28.90 -0.40 6.39
N ASN A 183 28.60 -1.62 5.92
CA ASN A 183 29.44 -2.41 5.00
C ASN A 183 28.72 -2.68 3.67
N VAL A 184 28.31 -1.64 2.95
CA VAL A 184 27.66 -1.81 1.64
C VAL A 184 28.67 -2.01 0.52
N SER A 185 28.41 -3.02 -0.30
CA SER A 185 29.07 -3.27 -1.59
C SER A 185 29.01 -2.04 -2.50
N SER A 186 29.92 -1.95 -3.47
CA SER A 186 29.96 -0.86 -4.48
C SER A 186 28.73 -0.80 -5.40
N VAL A 187 27.81 -1.76 -5.32
CA VAL A 187 26.57 -1.85 -6.12
C VAL A 187 25.38 -2.05 -5.20
N ILE A 188 24.37 -1.19 -5.33
CA ILE A 188 23.10 -1.24 -4.60
C ILE A 188 22.00 -1.56 -5.60
N VAL A 189 21.23 -2.63 -5.36
CA VAL A 189 20.09 -3.03 -6.20
C VAL A 189 18.80 -2.86 -5.39
N LEU A 190 18.02 -1.82 -5.72
CA LEU A 190 16.78 -1.48 -5.04
C LEU A 190 15.56 -1.97 -5.84
N PRO A 191 14.73 -2.88 -5.31
CA PRO A 191 13.45 -3.22 -5.94
C PRO A 191 12.49 -2.02 -5.87
N LEU A 192 11.78 -1.77 -6.97
CA LEU A 192 10.76 -0.74 -7.05
C LEU A 192 9.39 -1.39 -7.30
N GLU A 193 8.37 -0.86 -6.67
CA GLU A 193 6.99 -1.29 -6.82
C GLU A 193 6.07 -0.13 -7.17
N ARG A 194 4.96 -0.41 -7.85
CA ARG A 194 3.95 0.62 -8.12
C ARG A 194 3.18 0.93 -6.83
N VAL A 195 2.96 2.21 -6.53
CA VAL A 195 2.23 2.64 -5.31
C VAL A 195 0.71 2.49 -5.39
N TYR A 196 0.21 1.95 -6.49
CA TYR A 196 -1.21 1.76 -6.76
C TYR A 196 -1.47 0.32 -7.18
N SER A 197 -2.75 -0.02 -7.23
CA SER A 197 -3.28 -1.26 -7.78
C SER A 197 -4.05 -0.97 -9.06
N ARG A 198 -4.32 -2.01 -9.84
CA ARG A 198 -5.28 -1.94 -10.93
C ARG A 198 -6.30 -3.06 -10.84
N ILE A 199 -7.48 -2.80 -11.36
CA ILE A 199 -8.61 -3.71 -11.47
C ILE A 199 -8.89 -3.88 -12.96
N TRP A 200 -9.03 -5.12 -13.41
CA TRP A 200 -9.46 -5.45 -14.77
C TRP A 200 -10.54 -6.53 -14.72
N PHE A 201 -11.35 -6.58 -15.77
CA PHE A 201 -12.52 -7.44 -15.83
C PHE A 201 -12.32 -8.51 -16.89
N HIS A 202 -12.64 -9.75 -16.54
CA HIS A 202 -12.52 -10.90 -17.41
C HIS A 202 -13.86 -11.61 -17.50
N PHE A 203 -14.54 -11.45 -18.61
CA PHE A 203 -15.83 -12.06 -18.87
C PHE A 203 -15.69 -13.42 -19.54
N GLN A 204 -16.35 -14.41 -18.97
CA GLN A 204 -16.47 -15.76 -19.53
C GLN A 204 -17.95 -16.14 -19.59
N TRP A 205 -18.36 -16.67 -20.74
CA TRP A 205 -19.74 -16.99 -21.00
C TRP A 205 -19.89 -18.44 -21.46
N ASN A 206 -20.63 -19.23 -20.69
CA ASN A 206 -21.10 -20.54 -21.12
C ASN A 206 -22.56 -20.36 -21.55
N GLY A 207 -22.94 -20.87 -22.72
CA GLY A 207 -24.17 -20.49 -23.43
C GLY A 207 -25.44 -20.40 -22.58
N LEU A 208 -26.38 -19.53 -22.94
CA LEU A 208 -27.58 -19.29 -22.14
C LEU A 208 -28.76 -20.14 -22.64
N GLN A 209 -29.56 -20.66 -21.71
CA GLN A 209 -30.77 -21.40 -22.09
C GLN A 209 -31.84 -20.47 -22.69
N GLU A 210 -32.06 -19.32 -22.05
CA GLU A 210 -33.16 -18.39 -22.34
C GLU A 210 -32.82 -17.23 -23.27
N ALA A 211 -31.53 -17.03 -23.56
CA ALA A 211 -31.02 -15.87 -24.28
C ALA A 211 -30.02 -16.28 -25.36
N ASP A 212 -29.98 -15.51 -26.44
CA ASP A 212 -28.99 -15.65 -27.51
C ASP A 212 -27.98 -14.51 -27.51
N ARG A 213 -28.19 -13.45 -26.70
CA ARG A 213 -27.24 -12.35 -26.55
C ARG A 213 -27.12 -11.82 -25.13
N ILE A 214 -25.96 -11.23 -24.84
CA ILE A 214 -25.72 -10.42 -23.65
C ILE A 214 -25.03 -9.09 -24.02
N GLY A 215 -25.43 -8.01 -23.36
CA GLY A 215 -24.74 -6.73 -23.37
C GLY A 215 -24.32 -6.29 -21.97
N ILE A 216 -23.12 -5.69 -21.84
CA ILE A 216 -22.69 -5.01 -20.61
C ILE A 216 -23.03 -3.53 -20.74
N ASP A 217 -23.96 -3.04 -19.91
CA ASP A 217 -24.43 -1.67 -19.93
C ASP A 217 -23.42 -0.71 -19.28
N SER A 218 -22.99 -1.08 -18.07
CA SER A 218 -22.03 -0.29 -17.29
C SER A 218 -21.36 -1.09 -16.18
N ILE A 219 -20.21 -0.58 -15.74
CA ILE A 219 -19.49 -1.07 -14.58
C ILE A 219 -19.24 0.11 -13.64
N VAL A 220 -19.63 -0.06 -12.39
CA VAL A 220 -19.44 0.93 -11.33
C VAL A 220 -18.52 0.33 -10.27
N VAL A 221 -17.47 1.06 -9.91
CA VAL A 221 -16.60 0.68 -8.79
C VAL A 221 -16.56 1.81 -7.77
N ASN A 222 -17.03 1.54 -6.56
CA ASN A 222 -17.07 2.48 -5.44
C ASN A 222 -15.98 2.16 -4.42
N GLY A 223 -15.50 3.17 -3.69
CA GLY A 223 -14.52 2.99 -2.62
C GLY A 223 -13.09 2.92 -3.12
N LEU A 224 -12.78 3.57 -4.24
CA LEU A 224 -11.41 3.66 -4.78
C LEU A 224 -10.65 4.78 -4.06
N GLN A 225 -9.41 4.55 -3.65
CA GLN A 225 -8.59 5.55 -2.99
C GLN A 225 -7.95 6.51 -3.99
N GLN A 226 -8.10 7.82 -3.76
CA GLN A 226 -7.44 8.89 -4.53
C GLN A 226 -6.17 9.45 -3.88
N ARG A 227 -5.91 9.09 -2.63
CA ARG A 227 -4.73 9.52 -1.88
C ARG A 227 -3.99 8.32 -1.34
N THR A 228 -2.67 8.41 -1.28
CA THR A 228 -1.85 7.43 -0.56
C THR A 228 -0.57 8.05 -0.03
N GLN A 229 0.00 7.42 0.99
CA GLN A 229 1.38 7.61 1.36
C GLN A 229 2.25 6.74 0.45
N VAL A 230 3.34 7.29 -0.06
CA VAL A 230 4.26 6.56 -0.94
C VAL A 230 4.92 5.39 -0.19
N PHE A 231 5.13 5.52 1.11
CA PHE A 231 5.70 4.51 2.00
C PHE A 231 4.77 4.28 3.19
N ASN A 232 4.53 3.03 3.54
CA ASN A 232 3.77 2.70 4.74
C ASN A 232 4.72 2.69 5.94
N ILE A 233 4.29 3.23 7.07
CA ILE A 233 5.09 3.23 8.30
C ILE A 233 4.38 2.39 9.35
N HIS A 234 4.97 1.26 9.72
CA HIS A 234 4.36 0.29 10.65
C HIS A 234 3.91 0.92 11.98
N ARG A 235 4.64 1.92 12.47
CA ARG A 235 4.33 2.60 13.75
C ARG A 235 3.24 3.67 13.64
N GLU A 236 2.79 3.99 12.43
CA GLU A 236 1.79 5.05 12.16
C GLU A 236 0.61 4.48 11.36
N LEU A 237 -0.01 3.42 11.89
CA LEU A 237 -1.15 2.75 11.26
C LEU A 237 -2.30 3.69 10.89
N VAL A 238 -2.54 4.72 11.71
CA VAL A 238 -3.57 5.75 11.47
C VAL A 238 -3.27 6.60 10.24
N ASN A 239 -1.99 6.82 9.93
CA ASN A 239 -1.58 7.59 8.75
C ASN A 239 -1.60 6.72 7.48
N ASN A 240 -1.32 5.42 7.59
CA ASN A 240 -1.49 4.47 6.50
C ASN A 240 -2.97 4.24 6.16
N ASN A 241 -3.86 4.34 7.17
CA ASN A 241 -5.31 4.14 7.06
C ASN A 241 -6.08 5.24 7.83
N PRO A 242 -6.25 6.45 7.26
CA PRO A 242 -7.04 7.51 7.88
C PRO A 242 -8.48 7.08 8.22
N SER A 243 -9.07 7.65 9.27
CA SER A 243 -10.46 7.35 9.66
C SER A 243 -11.48 7.73 8.59
N GLU A 244 -11.15 8.72 7.74
CA GLU A 244 -11.98 9.21 6.65
C GLU A 244 -11.19 9.18 5.34
N PRO A 245 -11.10 8.02 4.66
CA PRO A 245 -10.41 7.94 3.37
C PRO A 245 -11.07 8.80 2.30
N LEU A 246 -10.25 9.39 1.43
CA LEU A 246 -10.72 10.05 0.22
C LEU A 246 -11.09 8.98 -0.83
N CYS A 247 -12.30 8.45 -0.69
CA CYS A 247 -12.89 7.47 -1.57
C CYS A 247 -13.61 8.12 -2.75
N VAL A 248 -13.45 7.54 -3.93
CA VAL A 248 -14.20 7.94 -5.13
C VAL A 248 -14.84 6.76 -5.84
N GLN A 249 -15.65 7.12 -6.82
CA GLN A 249 -16.29 6.21 -7.76
C GLN A 249 -15.59 6.29 -9.11
N SER A 250 -15.41 5.14 -9.76
CA SER A 250 -15.12 5.07 -11.19
C SER A 250 -16.28 4.41 -11.91
N LEU A 251 -16.60 4.94 -13.09
CA LEU A 251 -17.72 4.51 -13.91
C LEU A 251 -17.23 4.21 -15.33
N ILE A 252 -17.65 3.05 -15.84
CA ILE A 252 -17.52 2.70 -17.24
C ILE A 252 -18.94 2.61 -17.81
N ILE A 253 -19.27 3.47 -18.78
CA ILE A 253 -20.57 3.46 -19.46
C ILE A 253 -20.36 3.03 -20.90
N ASN A 254 -20.99 1.93 -21.28
CA ASN A 254 -20.86 1.37 -22.64
C ASN A 254 -21.95 1.88 -23.59
N LYS A 255 -22.96 2.61 -23.07
CA LYS A 255 -24.11 3.16 -23.82
C LYS A 255 -24.02 4.66 -24.15
N ASP A 256 -23.03 5.39 -23.63
CA ASP A 256 -22.90 6.84 -23.87
C ASP A 256 -22.01 7.14 -25.09
N LYS A 257 -22.63 7.50 -26.23
CA LYS A 257 -21.94 7.72 -27.51
C LYS A 257 -20.83 8.79 -27.47
N SER A 258 -20.84 9.69 -26.49
CA SER A 258 -19.84 10.78 -26.39
C SER A 258 -18.53 10.34 -25.73
N HIS A 259 -18.55 9.26 -24.96
CA HIS A 259 -17.40 8.71 -24.22
C HIS A 259 -17.31 7.18 -24.27
N CYS A 260 -18.04 6.56 -25.21
CA CYS A 260 -18.19 5.12 -25.32
C CYS A 260 -16.83 4.44 -25.38
N SER A 261 -16.58 3.61 -24.40
CA SER A 261 -15.64 2.52 -24.57
C SER A 261 -16.54 1.34 -24.97
N LEU A 262 -16.42 0.82 -26.19
CA LEU A 262 -17.23 -0.31 -26.67
C LEU A 262 -16.65 -1.66 -26.21
N PRO A 263 -17.29 -2.41 -25.30
CA PRO A 263 -16.78 -3.69 -24.85
C PRO A 263 -16.62 -4.62 -26.05
N PHE A 264 -15.41 -5.06 -26.27
CA PHE A 264 -15.06 -6.09 -27.22
C PHE A 264 -15.27 -7.45 -26.56
N LEU A 265 -16.08 -8.30 -27.19
CA LEU A 265 -16.42 -9.64 -26.72
C LEU A 265 -16.21 -10.62 -27.89
N GLY A 266 -15.17 -11.44 -27.85
CA GLY A 266 -14.80 -12.32 -28.97
C GLY A 266 -13.50 -13.11 -28.76
N ASP A 267 -13.30 -14.14 -29.60
CA ASP A 267 -12.07 -14.96 -29.65
C ASP A 267 -10.96 -14.21 -30.40
N LEU A 268 -9.92 -13.83 -29.67
CA LEU A 268 -8.77 -13.06 -30.16
C LEU A 268 -7.82 -13.86 -31.05
N THR A 269 -7.98 -15.18 -31.13
CA THR A 269 -7.18 -16.03 -32.03
C THR A 269 -7.71 -16.01 -33.47
N GLN A 270 -8.92 -15.46 -33.67
CA GLN A 270 -9.53 -15.37 -34.99
C GLN A 270 -8.98 -14.18 -35.79
N LYS A 271 -8.76 -14.38 -37.09
CA LYS A 271 -8.31 -13.32 -38.02
C LYS A 271 -9.40 -12.29 -38.36
N ALA A 272 -10.66 -12.62 -38.10
CA ALA A 272 -11.82 -11.77 -38.28
C ALA A 272 -12.83 -12.11 -37.17
N TYR A 273 -13.51 -11.10 -36.61
CA TYR A 273 -14.42 -11.28 -35.48
C TYR A 273 -15.87 -11.43 -35.99
N PRO A 274 -16.52 -12.59 -35.81
CA PRO A 274 -17.75 -12.91 -36.52
C PRO A 274 -19.04 -12.20 -36.03
N TYR A 275 -19.02 -11.46 -34.91
CA TYR A 275 -20.28 -11.09 -34.22
C TYR A 275 -20.42 -9.63 -33.78
N HIS A 276 -19.65 -8.70 -34.36
CA HIS A 276 -20.05 -7.30 -34.33
C HIS A 276 -21.00 -7.07 -35.50
N LEU A 277 -22.30 -7.33 -35.30
CA LEU A 277 -23.31 -6.93 -36.27
C LEU A 277 -23.31 -5.40 -36.30
N GLU A 278 -22.59 -4.80 -37.25
CA GLU A 278 -23.03 -3.54 -37.81
C GLU A 278 -24.42 -3.80 -38.39
N SER A 279 -25.47 -3.50 -37.64
CA SER A 279 -26.77 -3.33 -38.28
C SER A 279 -26.67 -2.06 -39.11
N ASN A 280 -26.31 -2.24 -40.39
CA ASN A 280 -26.56 -1.30 -41.49
C ASN A 280 -26.50 0.20 -41.13
N GLY A 281 -25.36 0.69 -40.62
CA GLY A 281 -25.17 2.13 -40.39
C GLY A 281 -26.03 2.76 -39.29
N THR A 282 -26.79 1.98 -38.52
CA THR A 282 -27.55 2.45 -37.35
C THR A 282 -26.96 1.86 -36.08
N GLY A 283 -25.88 2.48 -35.59
CA GLY A 283 -25.12 2.03 -34.42
C GLY A 283 -25.98 1.59 -33.24
N SER A 284 -26.08 0.28 -33.06
CA SER A 284 -26.80 -0.37 -31.98
C SER A 284 -25.88 -1.36 -31.26
N ASP A 285 -25.74 -1.10 -29.96
CA ASP A 285 -25.19 -1.82 -28.82
C ASP A 285 -24.15 -2.96 -29.01
N PRO A 286 -23.04 -2.94 -28.24
CA PRO A 286 -22.01 -3.98 -28.24
C PRO A 286 -22.52 -5.23 -27.50
N GLU A 287 -23.35 -6.01 -28.17
CA GLU A 287 -23.86 -7.29 -27.69
C GLU A 287 -23.03 -8.45 -28.25
N LEU A 288 -22.80 -9.48 -27.42
CA LEU A 288 -22.24 -10.75 -27.86
C LEU A 288 -23.37 -11.70 -28.26
N TYR A 289 -23.29 -12.27 -29.46
CA TYR A 289 -24.15 -13.39 -29.87
C TYR A 289 -23.59 -14.74 -29.42
N PHE A 290 -24.43 -15.54 -28.76
CA PHE A 290 -24.12 -16.89 -28.33
C PHE A 290 -24.44 -17.89 -29.42
N GLU A 291 -23.44 -18.28 -30.19
CA GLU A 291 -23.56 -19.49 -30.97
C GLU A 291 -23.24 -20.70 -30.08
N ALA A 292 -24.19 -21.61 -29.91
CA ALA A 292 -24.06 -22.78 -29.03
C ALA A 292 -22.81 -23.62 -29.33
N ASN A 293 -22.42 -23.73 -30.61
CA ASN A 293 -21.26 -24.49 -31.07
C ASN A 293 -19.90 -23.85 -30.75
N ASN A 294 -19.88 -22.56 -30.40
CA ASN A 294 -18.66 -21.79 -30.13
C ASN A 294 -18.59 -21.26 -28.70
N CYS A 295 -19.50 -21.71 -27.81
CA CYS A 295 -19.62 -21.16 -26.45
C CYS A 295 -18.32 -21.23 -25.63
N THR A 296 -17.49 -22.26 -25.81
CA THR A 296 -16.20 -22.40 -25.13
C THR A 296 -15.10 -21.46 -25.63
N LYS A 297 -15.33 -20.74 -26.74
CA LYS A 297 -14.36 -19.80 -27.34
C LYS A 297 -14.56 -18.36 -26.89
N TYR A 298 -15.63 -18.06 -26.14
CA TYR A 298 -15.92 -16.72 -25.63
C TYR A 298 -15.21 -16.48 -24.30
N ASN A 299 -13.90 -16.34 -24.37
CA ASN A 299 -13.06 -15.99 -23.23
C ASN A 299 -12.51 -14.57 -23.46
N THR A 300 -13.11 -13.56 -22.82
CA THR A 300 -12.78 -12.17 -23.18
C THR A 300 -12.49 -11.31 -21.97
N VAL A 301 -11.31 -10.68 -22.00
CA VAL A 301 -10.99 -9.56 -21.13
C VAL A 301 -11.81 -8.35 -21.59
N CYS A 302 -12.40 -7.58 -20.68
CA CYS A 302 -13.05 -6.32 -21.00
C CYS A 302 -12.06 -5.42 -21.75
N ARG A 303 -12.24 -5.34 -23.06
CA ARG A 303 -11.38 -4.58 -23.94
C ARG A 303 -12.21 -3.56 -24.71
N TYR A 304 -11.57 -2.49 -25.14
CA TYR A 304 -12.21 -1.37 -25.81
C TYR A 304 -11.49 -1.03 -27.11
N GLU A 305 -12.27 -0.75 -28.15
CA GLU A 305 -11.75 -0.17 -29.39
C GLU A 305 -11.69 1.36 -29.26
N ASP A 306 -10.64 1.97 -29.82
CA ASP A 306 -10.53 3.42 -29.91
C ASP A 306 -11.54 3.95 -30.94
N ILE A 307 -12.44 4.84 -30.51
CA ILE A 307 -13.44 5.46 -31.39
C ILE A 307 -12.77 6.48 -32.32
N VAL A 308 -11.58 6.98 -31.98
CA VAL A 308 -10.83 7.98 -32.77
C VAL A 308 -9.87 7.29 -33.75
N ALA A 309 -10.35 6.29 -34.48
CA ALA A 309 -9.55 5.72 -35.55
C ALA A 309 -9.66 6.61 -36.81
N PRO A 310 -8.58 6.80 -37.58
CA PRO A 310 -8.61 7.56 -38.84
C PRO A 310 -9.73 7.01 -39.74
N ALA A 311 -10.38 7.89 -40.52
CA ALA A 311 -11.52 7.55 -41.40
C ALA A 311 -11.27 6.38 -42.37
N ASN A 312 -10.01 5.97 -42.55
CA ASN A 312 -9.57 4.88 -43.44
C ASN A 312 -9.21 3.58 -42.71
N SER A 313 -9.37 3.51 -41.38
CA SER A 313 -9.13 2.29 -40.60
C SER A 313 -10.31 1.34 -40.78
N LYS A 314 -10.04 0.12 -41.29
CA LYS A 314 -11.08 -0.91 -41.34
C LYS A 314 -11.42 -1.31 -39.90
N PRO A 315 -12.71 -1.40 -39.52
CA PRO A 315 -13.13 -1.79 -38.17
C PRO A 315 -12.46 -3.10 -37.70
N PHE A 316 -12.33 -4.07 -38.60
CA PHE A 316 -11.73 -5.39 -38.35
C PHE A 316 -10.22 -5.39 -38.11
N GLU A 317 -9.53 -4.26 -38.31
CA GLU A 317 -8.09 -4.11 -38.07
C GLU A 317 -7.79 -3.41 -36.74
N ARG A 318 -8.82 -2.91 -36.03
CA ARG A 318 -8.68 -2.25 -34.72
C ARG A 318 -8.42 -3.32 -33.65
N LYS A 319 -7.32 -3.18 -32.90
CA LYS A 319 -6.99 -4.10 -31.82
C LYS A 319 -7.64 -3.61 -30.52
N PRO A 320 -8.43 -4.45 -29.83
CA PRO A 320 -9.10 -4.03 -28.61
C PRO A 320 -8.11 -3.97 -27.43
N HIS A 321 -8.16 -2.89 -26.64
CA HIS A 321 -7.27 -2.63 -25.49
C HIS A 321 -7.92 -2.96 -24.16
N ILE A 322 -7.18 -3.56 -23.22
CA ILE A 322 -7.73 -3.89 -21.90
C ILE A 322 -8.02 -2.62 -21.12
N TYR A 323 -9.20 -2.55 -20.50
CA TYR A 323 -9.49 -1.47 -19.57
C TYR A 323 -9.03 -1.76 -18.16
N TYR A 324 -8.58 -0.70 -17.51
CA TYR A 324 -8.11 -0.74 -16.15
C TYR A 324 -8.78 0.34 -15.33
N ILE A 325 -9.25 -0.03 -14.14
CA ILE A 325 -9.59 0.91 -13.07
C ILE A 325 -8.44 0.90 -12.08
N TYR A 326 -8.01 2.08 -11.64
CA TYR A 326 -6.89 2.23 -10.74
C TYR A 326 -7.36 2.73 -9.37
N SER A 327 -6.67 2.30 -8.32
CA SER A 327 -6.84 2.78 -6.96
C SER A 327 -5.50 2.74 -6.26
N PHE A 328 -5.21 3.72 -5.40
CA PHE A 328 -4.12 3.55 -4.47
C PHE A 328 -4.41 2.46 -3.43
N GLN A 329 -3.37 2.08 -2.69
CA GLN A 329 -3.48 1.12 -1.61
C GLN A 329 -4.42 1.60 -0.49
N TRP A 330 -5.12 0.64 0.10
CA TRP A 330 -5.85 0.77 1.35
C TRP A 330 -5.66 -0.50 2.18
N GLY A 331 -5.13 -0.37 3.39
CA GLY A 331 -4.96 -1.48 4.33
C GLY A 331 -6.14 -1.56 5.28
N GLY A 332 -7.36 -1.67 4.75
CA GLY A 332 -8.59 -1.67 5.54
C GLY A 332 -8.69 -2.85 6.51
N ASN A 333 -9.59 -2.72 7.48
CA ASN A 333 -9.85 -3.73 8.52
C ASN A 333 -11.27 -4.30 8.47
N GLU A 334 -12.17 -3.69 7.69
CA GLU A 334 -13.58 -4.07 7.62
C GLU A 334 -14.06 -4.27 6.19
N MET A 335 -15.17 -4.99 6.00
CA MET A 335 -15.75 -5.24 4.67
C MET A 335 -16.12 -3.96 3.90
N LYS A 336 -16.43 -2.87 4.61
CA LYS A 336 -16.73 -1.57 3.98
C LYS A 336 -15.54 -0.98 3.24
N ASP A 337 -14.32 -1.39 3.62
CA ASP A 337 -13.05 -0.95 3.05
C ASP A 337 -12.73 -1.64 1.72
N ASP A 338 -13.43 -2.75 1.43
CA ASP A 338 -13.29 -3.45 0.16
C ASP A 338 -14.10 -2.72 -0.92
N PRO A 339 -13.49 -2.33 -2.06
CA PRO A 339 -14.23 -1.62 -3.10
C PRO A 339 -15.40 -2.44 -3.62
N GLU A 340 -16.54 -1.78 -3.81
CA GLU A 340 -17.78 -2.39 -4.30
C GLU A 340 -17.86 -2.30 -5.81
N ILE A 341 -18.01 -3.44 -6.48
CA ILE A 341 -18.26 -3.51 -7.91
C ILE A 341 -19.73 -3.79 -8.17
N LYS A 342 -20.32 -3.04 -9.08
CA LYS A 342 -21.63 -3.33 -9.69
C LYS A 342 -21.47 -3.42 -11.20
N VAL A 343 -21.91 -4.54 -11.77
CA VAL A 343 -21.98 -4.75 -13.22
C VAL A 343 -23.45 -4.77 -13.62
N TYR A 344 -23.84 -3.83 -14.48
CA TYR A 344 -25.16 -3.76 -15.08
C TYR A 344 -25.10 -4.37 -16.47
N TYR A 345 -26.00 -5.29 -16.75
CA TYR A 345 -26.01 -6.04 -18.00
C TYR A 345 -27.44 -6.44 -18.37
N HIS A 346 -27.65 -6.79 -19.62
CA HIS A 346 -28.93 -7.29 -20.09
C HIS A 346 -28.80 -8.49 -21.00
N PHE A 347 -29.83 -9.34 -20.99
CA PHE A 347 -29.99 -10.43 -21.93
C PHE A 347 -31.04 -10.11 -22.97
N ARG A 348 -30.78 -10.51 -24.21
CA ARG A 348 -31.81 -10.59 -25.26
C ARG A 348 -32.38 -12.01 -25.26
N LYS A 349 -33.68 -12.14 -25.01
CA LYS A 349 -34.34 -13.45 -25.04
C LYS A 349 -34.32 -14.04 -26.45
N LYS A 350 -34.16 -15.37 -26.53
CA LYS A 350 -34.42 -16.11 -27.77
C LYS A 350 -35.86 -15.83 -28.20
N GLN A 351 -36.05 -15.44 -29.46
CA GLN A 351 -37.40 -15.40 -30.02
C GLN A 351 -37.92 -16.83 -30.10
N SER A 352 -39.05 -17.11 -29.44
CA SER A 352 -39.76 -18.37 -29.65
C SER A 352 -40.28 -18.37 -31.08
N GLY A 353 -39.54 -19.02 -31.98
CA GLY A 353 -40.03 -19.33 -33.31
C GLY A 353 -41.17 -20.34 -33.19
N ASN A 354 -42.41 -19.88 -33.41
CA ASN A 354 -43.52 -20.59 -34.06
C ASN A 354 -44.91 -19.99 -33.72
N ASP A 355 -45.04 -18.65 -33.67
CA ASP A 355 -46.37 -18.05 -33.82
C ASP A 355 -46.38 -17.12 -35.04
N PRO A 356 -46.92 -17.57 -36.18
CA PRO A 356 -47.01 -16.75 -37.40
C PRO A 356 -47.93 -15.54 -37.27
N ASN A 357 -48.65 -15.37 -36.14
CA ASN A 357 -49.54 -14.23 -35.87
C ASN A 357 -49.00 -13.25 -34.81
N ALA A 358 -47.76 -13.41 -34.32
CA ALA A 358 -47.17 -12.47 -33.37
C ALA A 358 -46.79 -11.15 -34.07
N THR A 359 -47.73 -10.19 -34.11
CA THR A 359 -47.53 -8.83 -34.64
C THR A 359 -46.81 -7.89 -33.68
N ASP A 360 -46.43 -8.34 -32.48
CA ASP A 360 -45.62 -7.55 -31.53
C ASP A 360 -44.22 -8.16 -31.39
N SER A 361 -43.39 -7.94 -32.41
CA SER A 361 -41.98 -8.33 -32.43
C SER A 361 -41.12 -7.40 -31.55
N ARG A 362 -41.56 -7.10 -30.32
CA ARG A 362 -40.76 -6.33 -29.37
C ARG A 362 -39.70 -7.24 -28.78
N GLU A 363 -38.44 -6.95 -29.11
CA GLU A 363 -37.29 -7.60 -28.50
C GLU A 363 -37.40 -7.53 -26.98
N THR A 364 -37.46 -8.68 -26.31
CA THR A 364 -37.55 -8.71 -24.85
C THR A 364 -36.15 -8.67 -24.26
N LEU A 365 -35.79 -7.51 -23.70
CA LEU A 365 -34.56 -7.30 -22.94
C LEU A 365 -34.81 -7.57 -21.44
N ILE A 366 -33.92 -8.34 -20.80
CA ILE A 366 -33.94 -8.58 -19.35
C ILE A 366 -32.73 -7.88 -18.74
N TYR A 367 -32.96 -6.80 -18.01
CA TYR A 367 -31.89 -6.10 -17.29
C TYR A 367 -31.60 -6.77 -15.94
N LYS A 368 -30.32 -6.96 -15.64
CA LYS A 368 -29.82 -7.57 -14.40
C LYS A 368 -28.64 -6.76 -13.85
N LYS A 369 -28.31 -7.04 -12.58
CA LYS A 369 -27.20 -6.44 -11.86
C LYS A 369 -26.47 -7.50 -11.06
N ALA A 370 -25.15 -7.57 -11.19
CA ALA A 370 -24.28 -8.32 -10.31
C ALA A 370 -23.52 -7.37 -9.40
N THR A 371 -23.35 -7.76 -8.13
CA THR A 371 -22.62 -6.97 -7.12
C THR A 371 -21.60 -7.86 -6.45
N ALA A 372 -20.37 -7.36 -6.28
CA ALA A 372 -19.33 -8.04 -5.50
C ALA A 372 -18.45 -7.02 -4.76
N ARG A 373 -17.65 -7.53 -3.82
CA ARG A 373 -16.58 -6.77 -3.16
C ARG A 373 -15.24 -7.30 -3.64
N LEU A 374 -14.33 -6.41 -4.01
CA LEU A 374 -13.06 -6.76 -4.65
C LEU A 374 -12.11 -7.58 -3.79
N TYR A 375 -12.34 -7.66 -2.49
CA TYR A 375 -11.45 -8.38 -1.56
C TYR A 375 -12.26 -9.22 -0.57
N ASP A 376 -13.15 -10.09 -1.06
CA ASP A 376 -13.98 -10.95 -0.20
C ASP A 376 -13.28 -12.24 0.30
N ALA A 377 -13.93 -12.98 1.19
CA ALA A 377 -13.36 -14.16 1.84
C ALA A 377 -13.12 -15.37 0.91
N THR A 378 -13.46 -15.29 -0.38
CA THR A 378 -13.38 -16.41 -1.34
C THR A 378 -12.03 -16.48 -2.08
N HIS A 379 -11.10 -15.57 -1.80
CA HIS A 379 -9.78 -15.51 -2.43
C HIS A 379 -8.85 -16.65 -2.01
N GLN A 380 -8.22 -17.28 -2.99
CA GLN A 380 -7.12 -18.23 -2.82
C GLN A 380 -5.78 -17.50 -3.01
N PRO A 381 -4.78 -17.67 -2.12
CA PRO A 381 -4.81 -18.45 -0.87
C PRO A 381 -5.18 -17.57 0.33
N GLY A 382 -6.37 -17.79 0.93
CA GLY A 382 -6.75 -17.37 2.29
C GLY A 382 -6.61 -15.88 2.65
N LYS A 383 -7.74 -15.19 2.81
CA LYS A 383 -7.80 -13.77 3.22
C LYS A 383 -7.07 -13.49 4.54
N ARG A 384 -6.23 -12.44 4.57
CA ARG A 384 -5.59 -11.89 5.79
C ARG A 384 -5.84 -10.40 6.06
N HIS A 385 -6.52 -9.66 5.17
CA HIS A 385 -6.80 -8.22 5.36
C HIS A 385 -7.98 -7.74 4.48
N HIS A 386 -8.43 -6.50 4.69
CA HIS A 386 -9.38 -5.80 3.81
C HIS A 386 -8.67 -4.70 2.99
N GLY A 387 -9.33 -4.18 1.95
CA GLY A 387 -8.80 -3.15 1.06
C GLY A 387 -7.86 -3.66 -0.04
N LEU A 388 -7.35 -2.74 -0.87
CA LEU A 388 -6.51 -3.05 -2.03
C LEU A 388 -5.02 -2.87 -1.69
N LEU A 389 -4.18 -3.82 -2.07
CA LEU A 389 -2.72 -3.72 -1.94
C LEU A 389 -2.11 -3.02 -3.16
N ARG A 390 -1.12 -2.16 -2.93
CA ARG A 390 -0.29 -1.61 -4.01
C ARG A 390 0.48 -2.72 -4.71
N ASN A 391 0.85 -2.50 -5.95
CA ASN A 391 1.60 -3.45 -6.77
C ASN A 391 0.84 -4.72 -7.19
N TYR A 392 -0.49 -4.73 -7.05
CA TYR A 392 -1.36 -5.84 -7.47
C TYR A 392 -2.27 -5.48 -8.66
N THR A 393 -2.57 -6.52 -9.42
CA THR A 393 -3.69 -6.56 -10.36
C THR A 393 -4.81 -7.41 -9.77
N TYR A 394 -6.02 -6.84 -9.68
CA TYR A 394 -7.24 -7.51 -9.26
C TYR A 394 -8.04 -7.93 -10.50
N ARG A 395 -8.06 -9.24 -10.79
CA ARG A 395 -8.87 -9.84 -11.85
C ARG A 395 -10.25 -10.19 -11.34
N LEU A 396 -11.26 -9.48 -11.82
CA LEU A 396 -12.65 -9.89 -11.64
C LEU A 396 -13.03 -10.85 -12.77
N ASN A 397 -13.11 -12.14 -12.46
CA ASN A 397 -13.70 -13.15 -13.34
C ASN A 397 -15.23 -13.02 -13.24
N CYS A 398 -15.83 -12.60 -14.34
CA CYS A 398 -17.25 -12.39 -14.52
C CYS A 398 -17.79 -13.58 -15.32
N LEU A 399 -18.36 -14.57 -14.64
CA LEU A 399 -18.80 -15.84 -15.23
C LEU A 399 -20.33 -15.89 -15.33
N VAL A 400 -20.88 -16.23 -16.50
CA VAL A 400 -22.27 -16.72 -16.58
C VAL A 400 -22.28 -18.17 -17.02
N SER A 401 -23.11 -18.96 -16.34
CA SER A 401 -23.35 -20.35 -16.67
C SER A 401 -24.76 -20.58 -17.22
N THR A 402 -24.91 -21.67 -17.99
CA THR A 402 -26.19 -22.24 -18.43
C THR A 402 -27.16 -22.52 -17.29
N LEU A 403 -26.65 -22.75 -16.07
CA LEU A 403 -27.42 -23.20 -14.91
C LEU A 403 -28.07 -22.04 -14.18
N THR A 404 -27.34 -20.93 -14.05
CA THR A 404 -27.76 -19.80 -13.21
C THR A 404 -28.35 -18.66 -14.02
N ASN A 405 -28.01 -18.51 -15.30
CA ASN A 405 -28.34 -17.32 -16.12
C ASN A 405 -28.06 -16.01 -15.35
N VAL A 406 -27.09 -16.02 -14.45
CA VAL A 406 -26.69 -14.92 -13.57
C VAL A 406 -25.19 -14.76 -13.66
N LEU A 407 -24.74 -13.51 -13.68
CA LEU A 407 -23.33 -13.17 -13.64
C LEU A 407 -22.79 -13.35 -12.22
N GLU A 408 -21.95 -14.37 -12.07
CA GLU A 408 -21.15 -14.63 -10.88
C GLU A 408 -19.82 -13.88 -10.99
N LEU A 409 -19.39 -13.31 -9.87
CA LEU A 409 -18.18 -12.50 -9.78
C LEU A 409 -17.20 -13.21 -8.85
N GLN A 410 -16.05 -13.61 -9.38
CA GLN A 410 -14.96 -14.18 -8.61
C GLN A 410 -13.74 -13.29 -8.78
N VAL A 411 -13.03 -12.99 -7.69
CA VAL A 411 -11.85 -12.14 -7.76
C VAL A 411 -10.56 -12.96 -7.57
N VAL A 412 -9.52 -12.62 -8.32
CA VAL A 412 -8.17 -13.16 -8.22
C VAL A 412 -7.18 -12.01 -8.15
N SER A 413 -6.36 -11.96 -7.11
CA SER A 413 -5.27 -11.00 -6.98
C SER A 413 -3.97 -11.58 -7.59
N VAL A 414 -3.26 -10.75 -8.35
CA VAL A 414 -2.01 -11.13 -9.02
C VAL A 414 -0.96 -10.03 -8.75
N PRO A 415 0.14 -10.32 -8.03
CA PRO A 415 1.21 -9.35 -7.84
C PRO A 415 1.92 -9.09 -9.17
N TRP A 416 2.31 -7.84 -9.44
CA TRP A 416 3.13 -7.53 -10.62
C TRP A 416 4.56 -8.05 -10.51
N TYR A 417 5.08 -8.13 -9.29
CA TYR A 417 6.39 -8.66 -8.98
C TYR A 417 6.38 -9.19 -7.54
N GLN A 418 6.92 -10.38 -7.31
CA GLN A 418 7.03 -10.96 -5.96
C GLN A 418 8.30 -10.42 -5.31
N VAL A 419 8.13 -9.55 -4.32
CA VAL A 419 9.20 -9.10 -3.41
C VAL A 419 8.71 -9.42 -2.00
N GLU A 420 9.61 -9.83 -1.11
CA GLU A 420 9.32 -9.84 0.32
C GLU A 420 9.23 -8.38 0.80
N ILE A 421 8.01 -7.92 1.06
CA ILE A 421 7.73 -6.56 1.45
C ILE A 421 7.66 -6.52 2.98
N ASN A 422 8.63 -5.86 3.62
CA ASN A 422 8.72 -5.74 5.07
C ASN A 422 8.02 -4.49 5.65
N ASP A 423 7.50 -3.58 4.81
CA ASP A 423 6.78 -2.36 5.22
C ASP A 423 5.27 -2.44 5.04
N ILE A 424 4.76 -3.48 4.38
CA ILE A 424 3.35 -3.84 4.51
C ILE A 424 3.21 -4.42 5.92
N PRO A 425 2.43 -3.80 6.81
CA PRO A 425 2.24 -4.35 8.15
C PRO A 425 1.77 -5.80 8.03
N PRO A 426 2.23 -6.71 8.90
CA PRO A 426 1.49 -7.94 9.12
C PRO A 426 0.08 -7.51 9.51
N PHE A 427 -0.86 -7.69 8.60
CA PHE A 427 -2.28 -7.51 8.89
C PHE A 427 -2.66 -8.69 9.78
N GLU A 428 -2.66 -8.46 11.09
CA GLU A 428 -3.20 -9.37 12.11
C GLU A 428 -4.65 -9.05 12.38
#